data_AF-A0A7Y0PC18-F1
#
_entry.id   AF-A0A7Y0PC18-F1
#
_cell.length_a   1.000
_cell.length_b   1.000
_cell.length_c   1.000
_cell.angle_alpha   90.00
_cell.angle_beta   90.00
_cell.angle_gamma   90.00
#
_symmetry.space_group_name_H-M   'P 1'
#
loop_
_entity.id
_entity.type
_entity.pdbx_description
1 polymer ?
#
loop_
_entity_poly.entity_id
_entity_poly.type
_entity_poly.pdbx_seq_one_letter_code
_entity_poly.pdbx_strand_id
1 'polypeptide(L)'
;MEDQQARVLRRDGNAAVVQLTGRAFPGIHLQGDTFAAIQKQLAEAAVKLRRIADDHEALDDLDYAVEEMAQLLRFYEAVLTEGGMQRPY
;
A
#
# COMPACT_ATOMS: atom_id res chain seq x y z
N MET A 1 -4.52 12.29 23.01
CA MET A 1 -4.35 11.04 22.22
C MET A 1 -3.67 10.06 23.13
N GLU A 2 -4.09 8.80 23.12
CA GLU A 2 -3.44 7.75 23.90
C GLU A 2 -2.36 7.08 23.03
N ASP A 3 -1.17 6.90 23.59
CA ASP A 3 -0.06 6.32 22.87
C ASP A 3 -0.29 4.82 22.67
N GLN A 4 -0.23 4.38 21.42
CA GLN A 4 -0.31 2.96 21.08
C GLN A 4 1.06 2.45 20.69
N GLN A 5 1.43 1.29 21.22
CA GLN A 5 2.65 0.60 20.83
C GLN A 5 2.42 -0.27 19.60
N ALA A 6 3.41 -0.27 18.70
CA ALA A 6 3.45 -1.11 17.52
C ALA A 6 4.77 -1.88 17.49
N ARG A 7 4.72 -3.20 17.26
CA ARG A 7 5.92 -4.00 16.99
C ARG A 7 6.20 -3.97 15.49
N VAL A 8 7.37 -3.51 15.08
CA VAL A 8 7.83 -3.62 13.69
C VAL A 8 8.22 -5.07 13.40
N LEU A 9 7.55 -5.70 12.45
CA LEU A 9 7.86 -7.07 12.00
C LEU A 9 8.94 -7.06 10.92
N ARG A 10 8.82 -6.14 9.96
CA ARG A 10 9.83 -5.85 8.94
C ARG A 10 9.69 -4.40 8.48
N ARG A 11 10.81 -3.79 8.09
CA ARG A 11 10.87 -2.48 7.45
C ARG A 11 11.68 -2.58 6.18
N ASP A 12 11.20 -1.92 5.13
CA ASP A 12 11.92 -1.75 3.88
C ASP A 12 11.59 -0.36 3.30
N GLY A 13 12.63 0.48 3.18
CA GLY A 13 12.49 1.88 2.74
C GLY A 13 11.38 2.66 3.47
N ASN A 14 10.38 3.07 2.69
CA ASN A 14 9.23 3.88 3.10
C ASN A 14 8.04 3.06 3.62
N ALA A 15 8.18 1.74 3.74
CA ALA A 15 7.14 0.85 4.22
C ALA A 15 7.62 0.02 5.43
N ALA A 16 6.69 -0.33 6.31
CA ALA A 16 6.93 -1.29 7.38
C ALA A 16 5.68 -2.11 7.66
N VAL A 17 5.83 -3.42 7.89
CA VAL A 17 4.75 -4.25 8.43
C VAL A 17 4.83 -4.17 9.94
N VAL A 18 3.72 -3.76 10.56
CA VAL A 18 3.65 -3.47 12.00
C VAL A 18 2.49 -4.21 12.65
N GLN A 19 2.74 -4.80 13.80
CA GLN A 19 1.72 -5.42 14.64
C GLN A 19 1.30 -4.45 15.74
N LEU A 20 0.07 -3.93 15.65
CA LEU A 20 -0.55 -3.17 16.73
C LEU A 20 -1.09 -4.12 17.80
N THR A 21 -0.95 -3.72 19.07
CA THR A 21 -1.50 -4.48 20.19
C THR A 21 -3.02 -4.67 20.03
N GLY A 22 -3.50 -5.90 20.21
CA GLY A 22 -4.93 -6.23 20.14
C GLY A 22 -5.50 -6.43 18.73
N ARG A 23 -4.70 -6.29 17.67
CA ARG A 23 -5.13 -6.60 16.30
C ARG A 23 -4.79 -8.04 15.93
N ALA A 24 -5.72 -8.75 15.27
CA ALA A 24 -5.52 -10.13 14.84
C ALA A 24 -4.49 -10.27 13.71
N PHE A 25 -4.36 -9.25 12.87
CA PHE A 25 -3.43 -9.20 11.75
C PHE A 25 -2.56 -7.95 11.85
N PRO A 26 -1.29 -8.02 11.40
CA PRO A 26 -0.47 -6.82 11.29
C PRO A 26 -1.01 -5.90 10.19
N GLY A 27 -0.71 -4.62 10.30
CA GLY A 27 -0.96 -3.62 9.27
C GLY A 27 0.32 -3.26 8.51
N ILE A 28 0.17 -2.44 7.47
CA ILE A 28 1.28 -1.79 6.79
C ILE A 28 1.30 -0.31 7.15
N HIS A 29 2.46 0.18 7.58
CA HIS A 29 2.77 1.58 7.72
C HIS A 29 3.46 2.06 6.43
N LEU A 30 2.99 3.18 5.88
CA LEU A 30 3.59 3.85 4.73
C LEU A 30 4.01 5.26 5.15
N GLN A 31 5.18 5.70 4.71
CA GLN A 31 5.59 7.09 4.87
C GLN A 31 4.59 8.01 4.15
N GLY A 32 4.29 9.16 4.76
CA GLY A 32 3.20 10.03 4.31
C GLY A 32 3.39 10.57 2.89
N ASP A 33 4.63 10.81 2.46
CA ASP A 33 4.95 11.24 1.10
C ASP A 33 4.68 10.15 0.05
N THR A 34 5.03 8.90 0.36
CA THR A 34 4.77 7.73 -0.50
C THR A 34 3.27 7.50 -0.61
N PHE A 35 2.54 7.57 0.51
CA PHE A 35 1.09 7.46 0.51
C PHE A 35 0.42 8.57 -0.33
N ALA A 36 0.89 9.82 -0.18
CA ALA A 36 0.37 10.95 -0.95
C ALA A 36 0.69 10.83 -2.45
N ALA A 37 1.87 10.34 -2.81
CA ALA A 37 2.27 10.15 -4.21
C ALA A 37 1.36 9.15 -4.91
N ILE A 38 1.15 7.97 -4.30
CA ILE A 38 0.27 6.93 -4.87
C ILE A 38 -1.18 7.42 -4.99
N GLN A 39 -1.69 8.08 -3.95
CA GLN A 39 -3.04 8.64 -3.98
C GLN A 39 -3.20 9.66 -5.11
N LYS A 40 -2.19 10.52 -5.33
CA LYS A 40 -2.19 11.51 -6.39
C LYS A 40 -2.20 10.86 -7.78
N GLN A 41 -1.32 9.88 -8.03
CA GLN A 41 -1.26 9.18 -9.32
C GLN A 41 -2.61 8.52 -9.66
N LEU A 42 -3.21 7.80 -8.70
CA LEU A 42 -4.52 7.17 -8.89
C LEU A 42 -5.61 8.20 -9.19
N ALA A 43 -5.59 9.35 -8.49
CA ALA A 43 -6.56 10.41 -8.71
C ALA A 43 -6.41 11.07 -10.10
N GLU A 44 -5.17 11.32 -10.53
CA GLU A 44 -4.86 11.91 -11.83
C GLU A 44 -5.28 10.98 -12.98
N ALA A 45 -4.91 9.70 -12.91
CA ALA A 45 -5.34 8.70 -13.89
C ALA A 45 -6.87 8.60 -13.96
N ALA A 46 -7.55 8.54 -12.82
CA ALA A 46 -9.01 8.50 -12.77
C ALA A 46 -9.67 9.76 -13.37
N VAL A 47 -9.07 10.93 -13.23
CA VAL A 47 -9.56 12.17 -13.84
C VAL A 47 -9.41 12.12 -15.37
N LYS A 48 -8.25 11.68 -15.88
CA LYS A 48 -8.00 11.55 -17.32
C LYS A 48 -8.99 10.56 -17.96
N LEU A 49 -9.12 9.36 -17.39
CA LEU A 49 -10.01 8.30 -17.88
C LEU A 49 -11.50 8.68 -17.91
N ARG A 50 -11.94 9.58 -17.02
CA ARG A 50 -13.32 10.09 -17.03
C ARG A 50 -13.59 11.11 -18.13
N ARG A 51 -12.55 11.78 -18.64
CA ARG A 51 -12.68 12.85 -19.64
C ARG A 51 -12.54 12.33 -21.06
N ILE A 52 -11.68 11.33 -21.26
CA ILE A 52 -11.32 10.81 -22.57
C ILE A 52 -11.47 9.28 -22.49
N ALA A 53 -12.37 8.74 -23.30
CA ALA A 53 -12.49 7.29 -23.46
C ALA A 53 -11.23 6.76 -24.16
N ASP A 54 -10.74 5.60 -23.73
CA ASP A 54 -9.57 4.92 -24.30
C ASP A 54 -8.28 5.76 -24.32
N ASP A 55 -8.11 6.63 -23.31
CA ASP A 55 -6.86 7.37 -23.11
C ASP A 55 -5.75 6.41 -22.65
N HIS A 56 -4.93 5.95 -23.60
CA HIS A 56 -3.84 5.00 -23.35
C HIS A 56 -2.81 5.52 -22.34
N GLU A 57 -2.47 6.81 -22.34
CA GLU A 57 -1.53 7.37 -21.37
C GLU A 57 -2.11 7.29 -19.95
N ALA A 58 -3.41 7.58 -19.82
CA ALA A 58 -4.09 7.49 -18.53
C ALA A 58 -4.24 6.04 -18.03
N LEU A 59 -4.37 5.07 -18.94
CA LEU A 59 -4.35 3.65 -18.61
C LEU A 59 -2.95 3.21 -18.15
N ASP A 60 -1.90 3.63 -18.85
CA ASP A 60 -0.51 3.35 -18.46
C ASP A 60 -0.18 3.94 -17.08
N ASP A 61 -0.61 5.19 -16.81
CA ASP A 61 -0.46 5.84 -15.51
C ASP A 61 -1.20 5.07 -14.39
N LEU A 62 -2.41 4.56 -14.69
CA LEU A 62 -3.19 3.76 -13.75
C LEU A 62 -2.49 2.43 -13.45
N ASP A 63 -2.03 1.73 -14.49
CA ASP A 63 -1.34 0.46 -14.38
C ASP A 63 -0.05 0.60 -13.55
N TYR A 64 0.69 1.68 -13.75
CA TYR A 64 1.87 2.00 -12.94
C TYR A 64 1.49 2.15 -11.45
N ALA A 65 0.46 2.94 -11.12
CA ALA A 65 0.03 3.14 -9.73
C ALA A 65 -0.52 1.87 -9.08
N VAL A 66 -1.22 1.02 -9.86
CA VAL A 66 -1.71 -0.29 -9.41
C VAL A 66 -0.54 -1.22 -9.11
N GLU A 67 0.50 -1.23 -9.94
CA GLU A 67 1.68 -2.05 -9.72
C GLU A 67 2.49 -1.58 -8.50
N GLU A 68 2.62 -0.27 -8.25
CA GLU A 68 3.22 0.24 -7.01
C GLU A 68 2.45 -0.24 -5.77
N MET A 69 1.12 -0.22 -5.79
CA MET A 69 0.29 -0.78 -4.71
C MET A 69 0.43 -2.31 -4.59
N ALA A 70 0.54 -3.01 -5.71
CA ALA A 70 0.74 -4.45 -5.73
C ALA A 70 2.10 -4.84 -5.12
N GLN A 71 3.16 -4.05 -5.33
CA GLN A 71 4.46 -4.25 -4.69
C GLN A 71 4.37 -4.14 -3.17
N LEU A 72 3.65 -3.13 -2.65
CA LEU A 72 3.41 -2.97 -1.21
C LEU A 72 2.60 -4.14 -0.63
N LEU A 73 1.61 -4.64 -1.37
CA LEU A 73 0.85 -5.82 -0.97
C LEU A 73 1.72 -7.08 -0.94
N ARG A 74 2.56 -7.31 -1.96
CA ARG A 74 3.48 -8.45 -2.01
C ARG A 74 4.49 -8.40 -0.87
N PHE A 75 5.01 -7.21 -0.55
CA PHE A 75 5.87 -7.01 0.62
C PHE A 75 5.15 -7.42 1.92
N TYR A 76 3.91 -6.98 2.10
CA TYR A 76 3.09 -7.37 3.25
C TYR A 76 2.86 -8.89 3.33
N GLU A 77 2.45 -9.51 2.22
CA GLU A 77 2.20 -10.95 2.13
C GLU A 77 3.45 -11.79 2.42
N ALA A 78 4.63 -11.34 1.97
CA ALA A 78 5.90 -12.01 2.25
C ALA A 78 6.18 -12.04 3.76
N VAL A 79 5.97 -10.92 4.45
CA VAL A 79 6.15 -10.85 5.92
C VAL A 79 5.16 -11.74 6.65
N LEU A 80 3.89 -11.79 6.20
CA LEU A 80 2.92 -12.72 6.77
C LEU A 80 3.38 -14.17 6.63
N THR A 81 3.80 -14.54 5.41
CA THR A 81 4.22 -15.90 5.07
C THR A 81 5.41 -16.34 5.93
N GLU A 82 6.43 -15.50 6.04
CA GLU A 82 7.61 -15.78 6.88
C GLU A 82 7.28 -15.85 8.38
N GLY A 83 6.27 -15.09 8.82
CA GLY A 83 5.76 -15.14 10.18
C GLY A 83 4.76 -16.27 10.46
N GLY A 84 4.49 -17.14 9.47
CA GLY A 84 3.50 -18.22 9.60
C GLY A 84 2.05 -17.73 9.78
N MET A 85 1.76 -16.50 9.35
CA MET A 85 0.45 -15.87 9.48
C MET A 85 -0.40 -16.07 8.22
N GLN A 86 -1.71 -16.21 8.41
CA GLN A 86 -2.68 -16.24 7.32
C GLN A 86 -2.95 -14.83 6.77
N ARG A 87 -3.36 -14.75 5.50
CA ARG A 87 -3.79 -13.49 4.88
C ARG A 87 -5.18 -13.09 5.40
N PRO A 88 -5.47 -11.78 5.57
CA PRO A 88 -6.75 -11.30 6.09
C PRO A 88 -7.86 -11.17 5.03
N TYR A 89 -7.68 -11.74 3.84
CA TYR A 89 -8.59 -11.71 2.70
C TYR A 89 -8.55 -13.04 1.93
#